data_AF-A0A839NEC9-F1
#
_entry.id   AF-A0A839NEC9-F1
#
_cell.length_a   1.000
_cell.length_b   1.000
_cell.length_c   1.000
_cell.angle_alpha   90.00
_cell.angle_beta   90.00
_cell.angle_gamma   90.00
#
_symmetry.space_group_name_H-M   'P 1'
#
loop_
_entity.id
_entity.type
_entity.pdbx_description
1 polymer ?
#
loop_
_entity_poly.entity_id
_entity_poly.type
_entity_poly.pdbx_seq_one_letter_code
_entity_poly.pdbx_strand_id
1 'polypeptide(L)'
;MTTAAHPRLDNLLAALTLNLAEDTTAAMERSGGLTGRAIQALLALEEFLGGCHVGKLAEVLDLTHSGAVRLVSQLEDAGYAERRPGADRRRVEVVLTARGRRQAAGARRAQLAVIRQATDGLDAAEAATLERLLARLVESRVGERFARRAEGDSPAWWCRTCDFASCGRGDGRCPAQTTAARLAGS
;
A
#
# COMPACT_ATOMS: atom_id res chain seq x y z
N MET A 1 -13.25 21.62 -18.07
CA MET A 1 -14.17 21.83 -16.93
C MET A 1 -13.36 22.41 -15.80
N THR A 2 -13.61 23.66 -15.45
CA THR A 2 -12.92 24.35 -14.35
C THR A 2 -13.40 23.72 -13.04
N THR A 3 -12.55 22.91 -12.40
CA THR A 3 -12.86 22.34 -11.08
C THR A 3 -13.07 23.51 -10.12
N ALA A 4 -14.26 23.62 -9.53
CA ALA A 4 -14.49 24.61 -8.48
C ALA A 4 -13.51 24.31 -7.34
N ALA A 5 -12.62 25.25 -7.02
CA ALA A 5 -11.75 25.12 -5.86
C ALA A 5 -12.63 25.05 -4.61
N HIS A 6 -12.30 24.12 -3.70
CA HIS A 6 -12.98 23.99 -2.40
C HIS A 6 -11.96 24.24 -1.29
N PRO A 7 -11.51 25.50 -1.05
CA PRO A 7 -10.30 25.77 -0.27
C PRO A 7 -10.31 25.15 1.14
N ARG A 8 -11.48 25.15 1.79
CA ARG A 8 -11.65 24.50 3.10
C ARG A 8 -11.52 22.98 3.02
N LEU A 9 -12.15 22.34 2.03
CA LEU A 9 -12.05 20.90 1.83
C LEU A 9 -10.60 20.50 1.49
N ASP A 10 -9.97 21.24 0.58
CA ASP A 10 -8.60 21.00 0.15
C ASP A 10 -7.63 21.06 1.33
N ASN A 11 -7.77 22.10 2.17
CA ASN A 11 -6.96 22.26 3.39
C ASN A 11 -7.20 21.13 4.40
N LEU A 12 -8.46 20.77 4.67
CA LEU A 12 -8.79 19.70 5.61
C LEU A 12 -8.27 18.34 5.14
N LEU A 13 -8.42 18.03 3.86
CA LEU A 13 -7.93 16.78 3.28
C LEU A 13 -6.39 16.72 3.33
N ALA A 14 -5.70 17.82 3.02
CA ALA A 14 -4.24 17.90 3.11
C ALA A 14 -3.75 17.69 4.54
N ALA A 15 -4.33 18.42 5.51
CA ALA A 15 -3.96 18.30 6.91
C ALA A 15 -4.22 16.90 7.47
N LEU A 16 -5.40 16.33 7.20
CA LEU A 16 -5.76 14.99 7.67
C LEU A 16 -4.86 13.92 7.05
N THR A 17 -4.56 14.02 5.75
CA THR A 17 -3.68 13.07 5.05
C THR A 17 -2.28 13.05 5.68
N LEU A 18 -1.72 14.23 5.98
CA LEU A 18 -0.39 14.34 6.58
C LEU A 18 -0.36 13.69 7.98
N ASN A 19 -1.28 14.10 8.87
CA ASN A 19 -1.30 13.61 10.25
C ASN A 19 -1.55 12.09 10.31
N LEU A 20 -2.53 11.58 9.54
CA LEU A 20 -2.78 10.13 9.50
C LEU A 20 -1.60 9.35 8.91
N ALA A 21 -0.89 9.90 7.93
CA ALA A 21 0.29 9.24 7.37
C ALA A 21 1.42 9.14 8.40
N GLU A 22 1.65 10.20 9.18
CA GLU A 22 2.64 10.23 10.27
C GLU A 22 2.27 9.25 11.39
N ASP A 23 1.04 9.32 11.89
CA ASP A 23 0.58 8.48 12.99
C ASP A 23 0.56 6.99 12.61
N THR A 24 0.08 6.67 11.41
CA THR A 24 0.07 5.28 10.93
C THR A 24 1.49 4.76 10.70
N THR A 25 2.39 5.57 10.16
CA THR A 25 3.81 5.20 10.00
C THR A 25 4.42 4.93 11.37
N ALA A 26 4.29 5.86 12.31
CA ALA A 26 4.86 5.72 13.64
C ALA A 26 4.27 4.51 14.41
N ALA A 27 2.96 4.27 14.29
CA ALA A 27 2.31 3.10 14.90
C ALA A 27 2.82 1.78 14.31
N MET A 28 2.98 1.73 12.99
CA MET A 28 3.56 0.58 12.30
C MET A 28 5.00 0.33 12.74
N GLU A 29 5.85 1.36 12.75
CA GLU A 29 7.28 1.24 13.13
C GLU A 29 7.44 0.75 14.58
N ARG A 30 6.64 1.29 15.52
CA ARG A 30 6.61 0.83 16.92
C ARG A 30 6.18 -0.62 17.09
N SER A 31 5.43 -1.20 16.15
CA SER A 31 4.96 -2.59 16.24
C SER A 31 6.06 -3.62 16.01
N GLY A 32 7.25 -3.25 15.51
CA GLY A 32 8.34 -4.20 15.27
C GLY A 32 9.74 -3.64 15.09
N GLY A 33 9.96 -2.35 15.39
CA GLY A 33 11.29 -1.72 15.32
C GLY A 33 11.86 -1.65 13.91
N LEU A 34 11.00 -1.67 12.90
CA LEU A 34 11.36 -1.60 11.48
C LEU A 34 11.08 -0.21 10.93
N THR A 35 11.82 0.19 9.90
CA THR A 35 11.52 1.43 9.15
C THR A 35 10.25 1.28 8.31
N GLY A 36 9.61 2.41 7.97
CA GLY A 36 8.37 2.41 7.18
C GLY A 36 8.49 1.69 5.83
N ARG A 37 9.67 1.73 5.17
CA ARG A 37 9.91 1.00 3.91
C ARG A 37 10.01 -0.51 4.12
N ALA A 38 10.65 -0.98 5.19
CA ALA A 38 10.69 -2.39 5.53
C ALA A 38 9.28 -2.92 5.84
N ILE A 39 8.45 -2.12 6.52
CA ILE A 39 7.06 -2.49 6.79
C ILE A 39 6.22 -2.53 5.52
N GLN A 40 6.35 -1.55 4.63
CA GLN A 40 5.67 -1.58 3.33
C GLN A 40 6.03 -2.82 2.52
N ALA A 41 7.31 -3.25 2.54
CA ALA A 41 7.73 -4.49 1.92
C ALA A 41 7.06 -5.71 2.55
N LEU A 42 7.01 -5.79 3.88
CA LEU A 42 6.32 -6.89 4.58
C LEU A 42 4.84 -6.95 4.23
N LEU A 43 4.14 -5.81 4.23
CA LEU A 43 2.72 -5.74 3.87
C LEU A 43 2.49 -6.17 2.41
N ALA A 44 3.31 -5.71 1.47
CA ALA A 44 3.17 -6.10 0.06
C ALA A 44 3.49 -7.59 -0.17
N LEU A 45 4.56 -8.11 0.46
CA LEU A 45 4.95 -9.52 0.40
C LEU A 45 3.90 -10.44 1.00
N GLU A 46 3.24 -10.03 2.08
CA GLU A 46 2.12 -10.78 2.67
C GLU A 46 0.88 -10.76 1.77
N GLU A 47 0.55 -9.61 1.19
CA GLU A 47 -0.72 -9.41 0.51
C GLU A 47 -0.75 -9.96 -0.93
N PHE A 48 0.29 -9.70 -1.73
CA PHE A 48 0.24 -10.04 -3.17
C PHE A 48 1.60 -10.26 -3.84
N LEU A 49 2.70 -10.07 -3.12
CA LEU A 49 4.06 -10.25 -3.64
C LEU A 49 4.77 -11.48 -3.05
N GLY A 50 4.07 -12.38 -2.38
CA GLY A 50 4.65 -13.62 -1.87
C GLY A 50 5.29 -14.42 -3.01
N GLY A 51 6.58 -14.75 -2.88
CA GLY A 51 7.32 -15.47 -3.92
C GLY A 51 7.68 -14.60 -5.13
N CYS A 52 7.57 -13.27 -5.05
CA CYS A 52 8.00 -12.41 -6.14
C CYS A 52 9.53 -12.32 -6.24
N HIS A 53 10.03 -11.97 -7.42
CA HIS A 53 11.43 -11.60 -7.57
C HIS A 53 11.70 -10.18 -7.05
N VAL A 54 12.94 -9.94 -6.62
CA VAL A 54 13.39 -8.64 -6.07
C VAL A 54 13.08 -7.47 -7.03
N GLY A 55 13.17 -7.68 -8.35
CA GLY A 55 12.81 -6.66 -9.33
C GLY A 55 11.34 -6.20 -9.24
N LYS A 56 10.41 -7.12 -8.93
CA LYS A 56 9.00 -6.76 -8.77
C LYS A 56 8.75 -5.99 -7.48
N LEU A 57 9.47 -6.34 -6.40
CA LEU A 57 9.45 -5.57 -5.16
C LEU A 57 9.97 -4.15 -5.38
N ALA A 58 11.04 -3.99 -6.17
CA ALA A 58 11.59 -2.69 -6.54
C ALA A 58 10.56 -1.81 -7.26
N GLU A 59 9.86 -2.37 -8.25
CA GLU A 59 8.80 -1.69 -8.99
C GLU A 59 7.62 -1.25 -8.10
N VAL A 60 7.17 -2.15 -7.20
CA VAL A 60 6.00 -1.88 -6.35
C VAL A 60 6.29 -0.80 -5.31
N LEU A 61 7.51 -0.80 -4.77
CA LEU A 61 7.92 0.14 -3.72
C LEU A 61 8.58 1.41 -4.26
N ASP A 62 8.80 1.50 -5.57
CA ASP A 62 9.51 2.61 -6.23
C ASP A 62 10.92 2.76 -5.66
N LEU A 63 11.68 1.66 -5.78
CA LEU A 63 13.07 1.57 -5.36
C LEU A 63 13.93 1.26 -6.58
N THR A 64 15.19 1.70 -6.52
CA THR A 64 16.21 1.13 -7.40
C THR A 64 16.37 -0.37 -7.12
N HIS A 65 16.85 -1.13 -8.11
CA HIS A 65 17.11 -2.55 -7.91
C HIS A 65 18.06 -2.81 -6.72
N SER A 66 19.14 -2.03 -6.62
CA SER A 66 20.09 -2.12 -5.49
C SER A 66 19.45 -1.73 -4.16
N GLY A 67 18.53 -0.77 -4.14
CA GLY A 67 17.73 -0.41 -2.96
C GLY A 67 16.85 -1.57 -2.49
N ALA A 68 16.16 -2.24 -3.42
CA ALA A 68 15.36 -3.42 -3.11
C ALA A 68 16.21 -4.60 -2.60
N VAL A 69 17.40 -4.83 -3.19
CA VAL A 69 18.32 -5.86 -2.69
C VAL A 69 18.74 -5.59 -1.25
N ARG A 70 19.13 -4.36 -0.91
CA ARG A 70 19.48 -3.97 0.48
C ARG A 70 18.32 -4.15 1.43
N LEU A 71 17.11 -3.74 1.01
CA LEU A 71 15.90 -3.88 1.81
C LEU A 71 15.60 -5.34 2.11
N VAL A 72 15.69 -6.23 1.12
CA VAL A 72 15.48 -7.65 1.32
C VAL A 72 16.55 -8.23 2.26
N SER A 73 17.83 -7.88 2.09
CA SER A 73 18.88 -8.33 3.00
C SER A 73 18.61 -7.89 4.44
N GLN A 74 18.16 -6.65 4.67
CA GLN A 74 17.75 -6.19 6.00
C GLN A 74 16.61 -7.02 6.59
N LEU A 75 15.62 -7.42 5.77
CA LEU A 75 14.52 -8.27 6.22
C LEU A 75 14.98 -9.70 6.52
N GLU A 76 15.97 -10.23 5.79
CA GLU A 76 16.60 -11.53 6.06
C GLU A 76 17.39 -11.50 7.36
N ASP A 77 18.24 -10.49 7.55
CA ASP A 77 19.06 -10.31 8.77
C ASP A 77 18.17 -10.20 10.03
N ALA A 78 17.00 -9.61 9.90
CA ALA A 78 15.99 -9.50 10.97
C ALA A 78 15.08 -10.75 11.10
N GLY A 79 15.27 -11.76 10.25
CA GLY A 79 14.52 -13.02 10.27
C GLY A 79 13.07 -12.92 9.79
N TYR A 80 12.71 -11.88 9.04
CA TYR A 80 11.35 -11.65 8.53
C TYR A 80 11.13 -12.19 7.12
N ALA A 81 12.17 -12.27 6.30
CA ALA A 81 12.08 -12.82 4.93
C ALA A 81 13.22 -13.80 4.68
N GLU A 82 13.10 -14.55 3.59
CA GLU A 82 14.16 -15.40 3.06
C GLU A 82 14.08 -15.43 1.53
N ARG A 83 15.25 -15.49 0.90
CA ARG A 83 15.39 -15.74 -0.54
C ARG A 83 15.36 -17.23 -0.82
N ARG A 84 14.50 -17.64 -1.73
CA ARG A 84 14.42 -19.02 -2.23
C ARG A 84 14.78 -19.08 -3.72
N PRO A 85 15.38 -20.18 -4.20
CA PRO A 85 15.43 -20.45 -5.63
C PRO A 85 14.01 -20.44 -6.19
N GLY A 86 13.74 -19.63 -7.20
CA GLY A 86 12.46 -19.63 -7.89
C GLY A 86 12.31 -20.84 -8.82
N ALA A 87 11.10 -21.00 -9.37
CA ALA A 87 10.82 -22.04 -10.35
C ALA A 87 11.72 -21.91 -11.61
N ASP A 88 12.02 -20.67 -12.02
CA ASP A 88 13.11 -20.35 -12.94
C ASP A 88 14.41 -20.18 -12.13
N ARG A 89 15.39 -21.07 -12.34
CA ARG A 89 16.69 -21.08 -11.63
C ARG A 89 17.48 -19.78 -11.77
N ARG A 90 17.10 -18.90 -12.72
CA ARG A 90 17.73 -17.59 -12.93
C ARG A 90 17.17 -16.50 -12.03
N ARG A 91 16.13 -16.77 -11.23
CA ARG A 91 15.43 -15.73 -10.48
C ARG A 91 15.24 -16.13 -9.02
N VAL A 92 15.66 -15.23 -8.13
CA VAL A 92 15.55 -15.39 -6.68
C VAL A 92 14.19 -14.83 -6.24
N GLU A 93 13.42 -15.63 -5.51
CA GLU A 93 12.12 -15.25 -4.95
C GLU A 93 12.27 -14.82 -3.49
N VAL A 94 11.47 -13.86 -3.07
CA VAL A 94 11.41 -13.40 -1.67
C VAL A 94 10.12 -13.89 -1.05
N VAL A 95 10.23 -14.61 0.06
CA VAL A 95 9.09 -15.08 0.84
C VAL A 95 9.21 -14.65 2.29
N LEU A 96 8.07 -14.41 2.94
CA LEU A 96 8.05 -14.12 4.36
C LEU A 96 8.25 -15.41 5.17
N THR A 97 9.04 -15.30 6.23
CA THR A 97 9.09 -16.31 7.29
C THR A 97 7.79 -16.25 8.09
N ALA A 98 7.53 -17.25 8.95
CA ALA A 98 6.39 -17.18 9.87
C ALA A 98 6.48 -15.95 10.82
N ARG A 99 7.69 -15.52 11.17
CA ARG A 99 7.92 -14.29 11.93
C ARG A 99 7.57 -13.05 11.09
N GLY A 100 7.96 -13.02 9.82
CA GLY A 100 7.61 -11.95 8.87
C GLY A 100 6.10 -11.76 8.72
N ARG A 101 5.35 -12.85 8.56
CA ARG A 101 3.88 -12.79 8.46
C ARG A 101 3.23 -12.21 9.71
N ARG A 102 3.67 -12.68 10.90
CA ARG A 102 3.20 -12.12 12.18
C ARG A 102 3.52 -10.63 12.30
N GLN A 103 4.69 -10.21 11.84
CA GLN A 103 5.10 -8.81 11.84
C GLN A 103 4.23 -7.96 10.90
N ALA A 104 3.98 -8.44 9.67
CA ALA A 104 3.10 -7.78 8.71
C ALA A 104 1.68 -7.61 9.28
N ALA A 105 1.12 -8.68 9.85
CA ALA A 105 -0.19 -8.64 10.49
C ALA A 105 -0.23 -7.68 11.68
N GLY A 106 0.84 -7.61 12.48
CA GLY A 106 0.99 -6.65 13.58
C GLY A 106 0.98 -5.20 13.10
N ALA A 107 1.78 -4.91 12.07
CA ALA A 107 1.83 -3.58 11.46
C ALA A 107 0.47 -3.18 10.86
N ARG A 108 -0.22 -4.10 10.16
CA ARG A 108 -1.57 -3.85 9.62
C ARG A 108 -2.56 -3.51 10.74
N ARG A 109 -2.55 -4.25 11.86
CA ARG A 109 -3.41 -3.95 13.01
C ARG A 109 -3.09 -2.57 13.62
N ALA A 110 -1.82 -2.22 13.76
CA ALA A 110 -1.40 -0.93 14.29
C ALA A 110 -1.85 0.23 13.40
N GLN A 111 -1.71 0.10 12.08
CA GLN A 111 -2.23 1.07 11.12
C GLN A 111 -3.75 1.22 11.24
N LEU A 112 -4.50 0.12 11.27
CA LEU A 112 -5.95 0.15 11.35
C LEU A 112 -6.46 0.72 12.68
N ALA A 113 -5.74 0.54 13.78
CA ALA A 113 -6.11 1.13 15.07
C ALA A 113 -6.14 2.66 15.01
N VAL A 114 -5.13 3.28 14.39
CA VAL A 114 -5.07 4.74 14.19
C VAL A 114 -6.25 5.22 13.34
N ILE A 115 -6.53 4.52 12.22
CA ILE A 115 -7.65 4.90 11.34
C ILE A 115 -8.99 4.76 12.05
N ARG A 116 -9.20 3.67 12.80
CA ARG A 116 -10.44 3.44 13.57
C ARG A 116 -10.68 4.53 14.60
N GLN A 117 -9.63 4.97 15.29
CA GLN A 117 -9.74 6.07 16.25
C GLN A 117 -10.13 7.38 15.56
N ALA A 118 -9.62 7.66 14.36
CA ALA A 118 -9.97 8.85 13.61
C ALA A 118 -11.42 8.84 13.08
N THR A 119 -12.02 7.66 12.91
CA THR A 119 -13.39 7.48 12.39
C THR A 119 -14.41 7.06 13.44
N ASP A 120 -14.01 6.95 14.72
CA ASP A 120 -14.83 6.52 15.87
C ASP A 120 -16.16 7.28 15.97
N GLY A 121 -16.09 8.59 15.77
CA GLY A 121 -17.24 9.48 15.96
C GLY A 121 -18.25 9.50 14.81
N LEU A 122 -18.04 8.71 13.74
CA LEU A 122 -18.97 8.65 12.60
C LEU A 122 -20.06 7.62 12.87
N ASP A 123 -21.30 8.00 12.60
CA ASP A 123 -22.39 7.02 12.53
C ASP A 123 -22.31 6.17 11.24
N ALA A 124 -23.20 5.17 11.13
CA ALA A 124 -23.20 4.26 9.98
C ALA A 124 -23.49 4.97 8.64
N ALA A 125 -24.33 6.00 8.62
CA ALA A 125 -24.68 6.75 7.41
C ALA A 125 -23.56 7.71 6.99
N GLU A 126 -22.91 8.35 7.96
CA GLU A 126 -21.73 9.18 7.76
C GLU A 126 -20.55 8.36 7.25
N ALA A 127 -20.28 7.20 7.87
CA ALA A 127 -19.24 6.27 7.45
C ALA A 127 -19.47 5.76 6.01
N ALA A 128 -20.70 5.37 5.66
CA ALA A 128 -21.05 4.95 4.30
C ALA A 128 -20.90 6.11 3.28
N THR A 129 -21.23 7.33 3.69
CA THR A 129 -21.04 8.53 2.86
C THR A 129 -19.55 8.79 2.63
N LEU A 130 -18.74 8.71 3.68
CA LEU A 130 -17.29 8.89 3.60
C LEU A 130 -16.65 7.81 2.73
N GLU A 131 -17.02 6.54 2.90
CA GLU A 131 -16.52 5.42 2.09
C GLU A 131 -16.75 5.67 0.59
N ARG A 132 -17.98 6.05 0.22
CA ARG A 132 -18.33 6.36 -1.18
C ARG A 132 -17.53 7.53 -1.74
N LEU A 133 -17.31 8.59 -0.95
CA LEU A 133 -16.51 9.74 -1.37
C LEU A 133 -15.02 9.37 -1.51
N LEU A 134 -14.46 8.63 -0.55
CA LEU A 134 -13.10 8.12 -0.59
C LEU A 134 -12.89 7.23 -1.83
N ALA A 135 -13.83 6.34 -2.15
CA ALA A 135 -13.76 5.52 -3.36
C ALA A 135 -13.59 6.37 -4.63
N ARG A 136 -14.39 7.43 -4.79
CA ARG A 136 -14.26 8.37 -5.92
C ARG A 136 -12.90 9.07 -5.95
N LEU A 137 -12.36 9.46 -4.79
CA LEU A 137 -11.02 10.05 -4.70
C LEU A 137 -9.93 9.04 -5.09
N VAL A 138 -10.07 7.77 -4.69
CA VAL A 138 -9.17 6.69 -5.10
C VAL A 138 -9.18 6.50 -6.61
N GLU A 139 -10.36 6.44 -7.23
CA GLU A 139 -10.49 6.30 -8.69
C GLU A 139 -9.79 7.44 -9.44
N SER A 140 -10.03 8.69 -9.01
CA SER A 140 -9.37 9.88 -9.58
C SER A 140 -7.85 9.79 -9.47
N ARG A 141 -7.32 9.46 -8.28
CA ARG A 141 -5.87 9.35 -8.06
C ARG A 141 -5.24 8.18 -8.81
N VAL A 142 -5.95 7.07 -8.98
CA VAL A 142 -5.48 5.94 -9.78
C VAL A 142 -5.42 6.32 -11.27
N GLY A 143 -6.40 7.07 -11.77
CA GLY A 143 -6.37 7.60 -13.14
C GLY A 143 -5.15 8.49 -13.39
N GLU A 144 -4.86 9.44 -12.49
CA GLU A 144 -3.67 10.29 -12.60
C GLU A 144 -2.36 9.49 -12.56
N ARG A 145 -2.27 8.47 -11.70
CA ARG A 145 -1.10 7.58 -11.64
C ARG A 145 -0.94 6.75 -12.90
N PHE A 146 -2.04 6.33 -13.53
CA PHE A 146 -2.01 5.58 -14.78
C PHE A 146 -1.48 6.45 -15.92
N ALA A 147 -1.95 7.71 -16.03
CA ALA A 147 -1.47 8.67 -17.02
C ALA A 147 0.04 8.93 -16.87
N ARG A 148 0.52 9.20 -15.66
CA ARG A 148 1.96 9.40 -15.39
C ARG A 148 2.82 8.20 -15.81
N ARG A 149 2.32 6.97 -15.62
CA ARG A 149 3.03 5.75 -16.07
C ARG A 149 3.16 5.67 -17.58
N ALA A 150 2.15 6.11 -18.33
CA ALA A 150 2.25 6.20 -19.79
C ALA A 150 3.32 7.20 -20.24
N GLU A 151 3.62 8.21 -19.41
CA GLU A 151 4.66 9.23 -19.64
C GLU A 151 6.06 8.78 -19.16
N GLY A 152 6.21 7.53 -18.71
CA GLY A 152 7.48 6.97 -18.23
C GLY A 152 7.76 7.19 -16.73
N ASP A 153 6.87 7.85 -16.01
CA ASP A 153 6.96 8.05 -14.57
C ASP A 153 6.29 6.90 -13.81
N SER A 154 7.07 6.13 -13.05
CA SER A 154 6.61 4.90 -12.41
C SER A 154 6.54 5.02 -10.89
N PRO A 155 5.63 5.82 -10.32
CA PRO A 155 5.57 5.98 -8.88
C PRO A 155 5.07 4.69 -8.22
N ALA A 156 5.40 4.55 -6.93
CA ALA A 156 5.08 3.36 -6.13
C ALA A 156 3.62 2.90 -6.32
N TRP A 157 3.37 1.61 -6.23
CA TRP A 157 2.02 1.12 -6.45
C TRP A 157 1.06 1.64 -5.38
N TRP A 158 -0.17 1.96 -5.79
CA TRP A 158 -1.25 2.40 -4.89
C TRP A 158 -1.49 1.37 -3.78
N CYS A 159 -1.53 0.09 -4.17
CA CYS A 159 -1.96 -1.02 -3.35
C CYS A 159 -0.91 -1.56 -2.35
N ARG A 160 0.26 -0.91 -2.20
CA ARG A 160 1.43 -1.47 -1.47
C ARG A 160 1.24 -1.67 0.04
N THR A 161 0.22 -1.06 0.64
CA THR A 161 -0.15 -1.24 2.06
C THR A 161 -1.62 -1.68 2.22
N CYS A 162 -2.33 -1.89 1.11
CA CYS A 162 -3.75 -2.18 1.13
C CYS A 162 -4.03 -3.58 1.70
N ASP A 163 -5.19 -3.75 2.30
CA ASP A 163 -5.79 -5.05 2.62
C ASP A 163 -6.80 -5.35 1.51
N PHE A 164 -6.54 -6.36 0.68
CA PHE A 164 -7.34 -6.62 -0.51
C PHE A 164 -8.70 -7.23 -0.16
N ALA A 165 -8.80 -7.93 0.96
CA ALA A 165 -10.08 -8.42 1.46
C ALA A 165 -10.96 -7.23 1.86
N SER A 166 -10.42 -6.33 2.69
CA SER A 166 -11.16 -5.12 3.12
C SER A 166 -11.47 -4.16 1.95
N CYS A 167 -10.60 -4.12 0.93
CA CYS A 167 -10.83 -3.31 -0.27
C CYS A 167 -11.82 -3.96 -1.27
N GLY A 168 -12.34 -5.15 -0.98
CA GLY A 168 -13.30 -5.85 -1.85
C GLY A 168 -12.70 -6.29 -3.19
N ARG A 169 -11.38 -6.53 -3.25
CA ARG A 169 -10.68 -6.92 -4.48
C ARG A 169 -11.13 -8.28 -5.00
N GLY A 170 -11.37 -9.24 -4.10
CA GLY A 170 -11.89 -10.57 -4.44
C GLY A 170 -13.29 -10.51 -5.05
N ASP A 171 -14.08 -9.49 -4.69
CA ASP A 171 -15.45 -9.28 -5.18
C ASP A 171 -15.52 -8.33 -6.39
N GLY A 172 -14.38 -7.87 -6.91
CA GLY A 172 -14.34 -6.88 -7.99
C GLY A 172 -14.84 -5.48 -7.59
N ARG A 173 -14.85 -5.15 -6.30
CA ARG A 173 -15.31 -3.85 -5.76
C ARG A 173 -14.18 -2.86 -5.46
N CYS A 174 -12.91 -3.29 -5.56
CA CYS A 174 -11.77 -2.44 -5.29
C CYS A 174 -11.67 -1.27 -6.30
N PRO A 175 -11.82 0.00 -5.88
CA PRO A 175 -11.84 1.15 -6.80
C PRO A 175 -10.54 1.30 -7.59
N ALA A 176 -9.41 0.92 -7.00
CA ALA A 176 -8.13 0.96 -7.70
C ALA A 176 -8.02 -0.14 -8.77
N GLN A 177 -8.47 -1.35 -8.48
CA GLN A 177 -8.44 -2.46 -9.45
C GLN A 177 -9.40 -2.20 -10.60
N THR A 178 -10.65 -1.83 -10.31
CA THR A 178 -11.68 -1.59 -11.33
C THR A 178 -11.30 -0.44 -12.25
N THR A 179 -10.77 0.65 -11.68
CA THR A 179 -10.29 1.79 -12.48
C THR A 179 -9.11 1.40 -13.36
N ALA A 180 -8.10 0.73 -12.82
CA ALA A 180 -6.95 0.30 -13.60
C ALA A 180 -7.32 -0.68 -14.73
N ALA A 181 -8.23 -1.62 -14.46
CA ALA A 181 -8.72 -2.56 -15.48
C ALA A 181 -9.48 -1.84 -16.60
N ARG A 182 -10.34 -0.88 -16.26
CA ARG A 182 -11.06 -0.06 -17.25
C ARG A 182 -10.09 0.74 -18.13
N LEU A 183 -9.09 1.39 -17.52
CA LEU A 183 -8.12 2.21 -18.25
C LEU A 183 -7.15 1.38 -19.10
N ALA A 184 -6.78 0.18 -18.67
CA ALA A 184 -5.91 -0.70 -19.45
C ALA A 184 -6.61 -1.36 -20.65
N GLY A 185 -7.96 -1.43 -20.61
CA GLY A 185 -8.78 -1.91 -21.73
C GLY A 185 -9.33 -0.81 -22.63
N SER A 186 -9.02 0.46 -22.35
CA SER A 186 -9.38 1.63 -23.18
C SER A 186 -8.23 1.99 -24.11
#